data_AF-D5LV32-F1
#
_entry.id   AF-D5LV32-F1
#
_cell.length_a   1.000
_cell.length_b   1.000
_cell.length_c   1.000
_cell.angle_alpha   90.00
_cell.angle_beta   90.00
_cell.angle_gamma   90.00
#
_symmetry.space_group_name_H-M   'P 1'
#
loop_
_entity.id
_entity.type
_entity.pdbx_description
1 polymer ?
#
loop_
_entity_poly.entity_id
_entity_poly.type
_entity_poly.pdbx_seq_one_letter_code
_entity_poly.pdbx_strand_id
1 'polypeptide(L)'
;TAFLHGELQEVVFMEQPPGFVDSSNPTHVCCLKKAIYGLKQSPRAWFQTLSTALLAYGFRGSHYDPSLFIFHSNGHSIFLLVYVDDM
;
A
#
# COMPACT_ATOMS: atom_id res chain seq x y z
N THR A 1 4.76 8.38 -2.94
CA THR A 1 3.50 8.03 -3.65
C THR A 1 3.11 6.57 -3.50
N ALA A 2 4.02 5.67 -3.11
CA ALA A 2 3.74 4.25 -2.83
C ALA A 2 2.42 4.00 -2.09
N PHE A 3 2.22 4.62 -0.92
CA PHE A 3 1.02 4.41 -0.09
C PHE A 3 -0.31 4.75 -0.77
N LEU A 4 -0.34 5.67 -1.74
CA LEU A 4 -1.58 6.02 -2.45
C LEU A 4 -2.13 4.88 -3.32
N HIS A 5 -1.32 3.87 -3.60
CA HIS A 5 -1.74 2.63 -4.26
C HIS A 5 -2.22 1.55 -3.27
N GLY A 6 -2.02 1.75 -1.97
CA GLY A 6 -2.52 0.86 -0.94
C GLY A 6 -4.04 0.96 -0.83
N GLU A 7 -4.72 -0.19 -0.95
CA GLU A 7 -6.15 -0.28 -0.68
C GLU A 7 -6.38 -0.42 0.82
N LEU A 8 -7.23 0.44 1.38
CA LEU A 8 -7.65 0.34 2.78
C LEU A 8 -8.72 -0.75 2.92
N GLN A 9 -8.46 -1.73 3.78
CA GLN A 9 -9.46 -2.76 4.11
C GLN A 9 -10.52 -2.27 5.10
N GLU A 10 -10.17 -1.25 5.87
CA GLU A 10 -11.02 -0.63 6.88
C GLU A 10 -11.44 0.78 6.47
N VAL A 11 -12.58 1.22 6.96
CA VAL A 11 -13.06 2.58 6.71
C VAL A 11 -12.34 3.52 7.66
N VAL A 12 -11.52 4.41 7.10
CA VAL A 12 -10.80 5.43 7.87
C VAL A 12 -11.34 6.80 7.54
N PHE A 13 -11.60 7.58 8.59
CA PHE A 13 -11.97 8.97 8.48
C PHE A 13 -10.83 9.85 8.96
N MET A 14 -10.72 11.04 8.37
CA MET A 14 -9.81 12.09 8.83
C MET A 14 -10.54 13.43 8.90
N GLU A 15 -10.05 14.32 9.75
CA GLU A 15 -10.51 15.71 9.74
C GLU A 15 -10.27 16.35 8.38
N GLN A 16 -11.08 17.35 8.04
CA GLN A 16 -10.91 18.11 6.81
C GLN A 16 -9.55 18.81 6.82
N PRO A 17 -8.71 18.60 5.79
CA PRO A 17 -7.39 19.19 5.78
C PRO A 17 -7.49 20.72 5.66
N PRO A 18 -6.52 21.46 6.25
CA PRO A 18 -6.45 22.90 6.11
C PRO A 18 -6.50 23.32 4.63
N GLY A 19 -7.38 24.26 4.30
CA GLY A 19 -7.61 24.74 2.93
C GLY A 19 -8.66 23.97 2.12
N PHE A 20 -9.21 22.87 2.64
CA PHE A 20 -10.27 22.08 2.00
C PHE A 20 -11.53 21.94 2.87
N VAL A 21 -11.63 22.74 3.93
CA VAL A 21 -12.81 22.73 4.82
C VAL A 21 -14.03 23.27 4.06
N ASP A 22 -15.08 22.46 4.00
CA ASP A 22 -16.38 22.87 3.48
C ASP A 22 -17.03 23.89 4.43
N SER A 23 -17.24 25.11 3.94
CA SER A 23 -17.85 26.21 4.70
C SER A 23 -19.30 25.91 5.12
N SER A 24 -20.00 25.09 4.33
CA SER A 24 -21.38 24.69 4.60
C SER A 24 -21.46 23.53 5.58
N ASN A 25 -20.41 22.70 5.66
CA ASN A 25 -20.35 21.51 6.50
C ASN A 25 -19.02 21.45 7.29
N PRO A 26 -18.77 22.39 8.22
CA PRO A 26 -17.48 22.50 8.90
C PRO A 26 -17.16 21.32 9.83
N THR A 27 -18.17 20.57 10.26
CA THR A 27 -18.02 19.41 11.16
C THR A 27 -17.89 18.08 10.43
N HIS A 28 -17.96 18.07 9.09
CA HIS A 28 -17.76 16.84 8.32
C HIS A 28 -16.33 16.35 8.41
N VAL A 29 -16.18 15.06 8.14
CA VAL A 29 -14.90 14.37 8.06
C VAL A 29 -14.75 13.71 6.69
N CYS A 30 -13.51 13.61 6.21
CA CYS A 30 -13.20 12.97 4.95
C CYS A 30 -13.09 11.46 5.13
N CYS A 31 -13.82 10.69 4.33
CA CYS A 31 -13.63 9.24 4.23
C CYS A 31 -12.49 8.93 3.26
N LEU A 32 -11.42 8.31 3.77
CA LEU A 32 -10.26 7.97 2.97
C LEU A 32 -10.57 6.80 2.03
N LYS A 33 -10.29 7.00 0.74
CA LYS A 33 -10.44 5.96 -0.30
C LYS A 33 -9.15 5.19 -0.58
N LYS A 34 -8.00 5.75 -0.21
CA LYS A 34 -6.66 5.17 -0.40
C LYS A 34 -5.84 5.38 0.86
N ALA A 35 -4.84 4.53 1.06
CA ALA A 35 -3.87 4.71 2.12
C ALA A 35 -3.06 6.00 1.88
N ILE A 36 -2.83 6.78 2.95
CA ILE A 36 -2.00 7.99 2.92
C ILE A 36 -0.84 7.85 3.90
N TYR A 37 0.23 8.63 3.72
CA TYR A 37 1.34 8.60 4.66
C TYR A 37 0.89 8.94 6.09
N GLY A 38 1.54 8.35 7.08
CA GLY A 38 1.25 8.60 8.50
C GLY A 38 0.12 7.74 9.09
N LEU A 39 -0.65 6.99 8.29
CA LEU A 39 -1.56 5.99 8.86
C LEU A 39 -0.80 4.73 9.26
N LYS A 40 -1.15 4.17 10.42
CA LYS A 40 -0.56 2.93 10.95
C LYS A 40 -0.71 1.75 9.99
N GLN A 41 -1.81 1.69 9.25
CA GLN A 41 -2.14 0.63 8.30
C GLN A 41 -1.60 0.86 6.89
N SER A 42 -1.12 2.06 6.55
CA SER A 42 -0.65 2.37 5.19
C SER A 42 0.49 1.48 4.71
N PRO A 43 1.52 1.19 5.53
CA PRO A 43 2.51 0.15 5.23
C PRO A 43 1.92 -1.19 4.77
N ARG A 44 0.97 -1.70 5.54
CA ARG A 44 0.36 -3.01 5.30
C ARG A 44 -0.52 -2.99 4.06
N ALA A 45 -1.34 -1.95 3.90
CA ALA A 45 -2.21 -1.76 2.74
C ALA A 45 -1.39 -1.74 1.44
N TRP A 46 -0.28 -1.00 1.44
CA TRP A 46 0.61 -0.94 0.29
C TRP A 46 1.33 -2.25 0.03
N PHE A 47 1.90 -2.88 1.06
CA PHE A 47 2.59 -4.17 0.92
C PHE A 47 1.65 -5.23 0.32
N GLN A 48 0.40 -5.27 0.76
CA GLN A 48 -0.59 -6.19 0.22
C GLN A 48 -0.89 -5.91 -1.25
N THR A 49 -1.14 -4.66 -1.64
CA THR A 49 -1.37 -4.32 -3.05
C THR A 49 -0.16 -4.72 -3.92
N LEU A 50 1.05 -4.39 -3.49
CA LEU A 50 2.27 -4.72 -4.22
C LEU A 50 2.45 -6.24 -4.34
N SER A 51 2.27 -6.97 -3.24
CA SER A 51 2.37 -8.44 -3.22
C SER A 51 1.40 -9.06 -4.22
N THR A 52 0.14 -8.63 -4.22
CA THR A 52 -0.86 -9.13 -5.18
C THR A 52 -0.47 -8.84 -6.62
N ALA A 53 0.07 -7.64 -6.90
CA ALA A 53 0.54 -7.29 -8.23
C ALA A 53 1.73 -8.17 -8.66
N LEU A 54 2.74 -8.35 -7.80
CA LEU A 54 3.91 -9.19 -8.08
C LEU A 54 3.52 -10.64 -8.39
N LEU A 55 2.60 -11.20 -7.60
CA LEU A 55 2.07 -12.55 -7.85
C LEU A 55 1.38 -12.64 -9.21
N ALA A 56 0.61 -11.61 -9.60
CA ALA A 56 -0.03 -11.56 -10.92
C ALA A 56 0.99 -11.46 -12.07
N TYR A 57 2.15 -10.84 -11.83
CA TYR A 57 3.28 -10.82 -12.78
C TYR A 57 4.11 -12.11 -12.80
N GLY A 58 3.75 -13.11 -12.00
CA GLY A 58 4.40 -14.42 -11.99
C GLY A 58 5.55 -14.55 -10.98
N PHE A 59 5.76 -13.56 -10.11
CA PHE A 59 6.63 -13.75 -8.95
C PHE A 59 6.00 -14.74 -7.97
N ARG A 60 6.84 -15.34 -7.13
CA ARG A 60 6.42 -16.23 -6.04
C ARG A 60 7.02 -15.71 -4.73
N GLY A 61 6.20 -15.62 -3.69
CA GLY A 61 6.69 -15.32 -2.34
C GLY A 61 7.54 -16.46 -1.80
N SER A 62 8.61 -16.13 -1.08
CA SER A 62 9.44 -17.10 -0.38
C SER A 62 8.71 -17.66 0.85
N HIS A 63 8.88 -18.95 1.11
CA HIS A 63 8.36 -19.59 2.32
C HIS A 63 9.13 -19.21 3.58
N TYR A 64 10.40 -18.81 3.44
CA TYR A 64 11.29 -18.51 4.56
C TYR A 64 11.30 -17.02 4.91
N ASP A 65 11.00 -16.16 3.95
CA ASP A 65 10.96 -14.72 4.13
C ASP A 65 9.73 -14.12 3.41
N PRO A 66 8.71 -13.64 4.15
CA PRO A 66 7.52 -13.02 3.55
C PRO A 66 7.80 -11.78 2.70
N SER A 67 8.95 -11.12 2.86
CA SER A 67 9.35 -9.95 2.10
C SER A 67 10.06 -10.25 0.77
N LEU A 68 10.45 -11.51 0.56
CA LEU A 68 11.19 -11.95 -0.61
C LEU A 68 10.27 -12.52 -1.69
N PHE A 69 10.33 -11.93 -2.88
CA PHE A 69 9.66 -12.38 -4.09
C PHE A 69 10.68 -12.86 -5.12
N ILE A 70 10.41 -14.02 -5.71
CA ILE A 70 11.33 -14.68 -6.64
C ILE A 70 10.61 -14.88 -7.98
N PHE A 71 11.25 -14.47 -9.06
CA PHE A 71 10.79 -14.71 -10.43
C PHE A 71 11.84 -15.51 -11.20
N HIS A 72 11.41 -16.57 -11.86
CA HIS A 72 12.26 -17.40 -12.71
C HIS A 72 11.69 -17.45 -14.12
N SER A 73 12.49 -17.06 -15.11
CA SER A 73 12.09 -17.15 -16.52
C SER A 73 13.32 -17.26 -17.42
N ASN A 74 13.29 -18.18 -18.39
CA ASN A 74 14.33 -18.36 -19.42
C ASN A 74 15.77 -18.44 -18.86
N GLY A 75 15.97 -19.12 -17.72
CA GLY A 75 17.28 -19.26 -17.06
C GLY A 75 17.72 -18.03 -16.26
N HIS A 76 16.94 -16.95 -16.25
CA HIS A 76 17.16 -15.78 -15.40
C HIS A 76 16.36 -15.88 -14.11
N SER A 77 16.95 -15.38 -13.03
CA SER A 77 16.31 -15.30 -11.72
C SER A 77 16.36 -13.88 -11.21
N ILE A 78 15.22 -13.36 -10.76
CA ILE A 78 15.09 -12.06 -10.10
C ILE A 78 14.67 -12.32 -8.67
N PHE A 79 15.39 -11.71 -7.72
CA PHE A 79 15.09 -11.73 -6.30
C PHE A 79 14.75 -10.31 -5.90
N LEU A 80 13.53 -10.08 -5.42
CA LEU A 80 13.03 -8.78 -5.00
C LEU A 80 12.71 -8.84 -3.51
N LEU A 81 13.40 -8.02 -2.72
CA LEU A 81 13.18 -7.90 -1.28
C LEU A 81 12.46 -6.59 -1.01
N VAL A 82 11.33 -6.64 -0.28
CA VAL A 82 10.48 -5.47 -0.04
C VAL A 82 10.40 -5.18 1.46
N TYR A 83 11.02 -4.09 1.90
CA TYR A 83 10.83 -3.58 3.26
C TYR A 83 10.00 -2.31 3.25
N VAL A 84 9.15 -2.18 4.26
CA VAL A 84 8.39 -0.95 4.49
C VAL A 84 9.39 0.15 4.85
N ASP A 85 9.27 1.30 4.18
CA ASP A 85 10.10 2.53 4.25
C ASP A 85 11.28 2.63 3.27
N ASP A 86 11.77 1.52 2.68
CA ASP A 86 12.82 1.54 1.64
C ASP A 86 12.40 0.73 0.39
N MET A 87 12.03 1.44 -0.67
CA MET A 87 12.00 0.97 -2.07
C MET A 87 12.54 2.04 -3.01
#